data_AF-A0A2E1R8Z2-F1
#
_entry.id   AF-A0A2E1R8Z2-F1
#
_cell.length_a   1.000
_cell.length_b   1.000
_cell.length_c   1.000
_cell.angle_alpha   90.00
_cell.angle_beta   90.00
_cell.angle_gamma   90.00
#
_symmetry.space_group_name_H-M   'P 1'
#
loop_
_entity.id
_entity.type
_entity.pdbx_description
1 polymer ?
#
loop_
_entity_poly.entity_id
_entity_poly.type
_entity_poly.pdbx_seq_one_letter_code
_entity_poly.pdbx_strand_id
1 'polypeptide(L)' 'MVQGILKGRFVVRVEGGLKTYTDYNEIPSIIEDIISFEPDVPTGPHTPEEHAAIEHWQYRLQLLMRRAG' A
#
# COMPACT_ATOMS: atom_id res chain seq x y z
N MET A 1 2.27 -3.93 -19.52
CA MET A 1 1.85 -2.74 -18.74
C MET A 1 0.64 -3.15 -17.93
N VAL A 2 0.78 -3.45 -16.64
CA VAL A 2 -0.38 -3.80 -15.81
C VAL A 2 -0.75 -2.57 -14.98
N GLN A 3 -1.60 -1.73 -15.54
CA GLN A 3 -2.28 -0.70 -14.76
C GLN A 3 -3.37 -1.40 -13.95
N GLY A 4 -3.24 -1.47 -12.62
CA GLY A 4 -4.25 -2.06 -11.72
C GLY A 4 -3.74 -2.75 -10.44
N ILE A 5 -2.44 -3.04 -10.30
CA ILE A 5 -1.93 -3.91 -9.20
C ILE A 5 -1.74 -3.17 -7.86
N LEU A 6 -1.99 -1.87 -7.79
CA LEU A 6 -1.70 -1.06 -6.59
C LEU A 6 -2.96 -0.62 -5.82
N LYS A 7 -4.01 -1.43 -5.91
CA LYS A 7 -5.27 -1.20 -5.20
C LYS A 7 -5.26 -1.86 -3.82
N GLY A 8 -6.14 -1.37 -2.96
CA GLY A 8 -6.29 -1.83 -1.59
C GLY A 8 -6.99 -0.79 -0.74
N ARG A 9 -6.94 -0.95 0.58
CA ARG A 9 -7.38 0.06 1.54
C ARG A 9 -6.18 0.50 2.36
N PHE A 10 -5.84 1.78 2.25
CA PHE A 10 -4.72 2.37 2.97
C PHE A 10 -5.22 3.53 3.81
N VAL A 11 -5.03 3.46 5.12
CA VAL A 11 -5.41 4.54 6.06
C VAL A 11 -4.13 5.13 6.63
N VAL A 12 -3.94 6.43 6.41
CA VAL A 12 -2.79 7.18 6.91
C VAL A 12 -3.24 8.44 7.63
N ARG A 13 -2.39 8.96 8.51
CA ARG A 13 -2.58 10.27 9.11
C ARG A 13 -1.77 11.32 8.34
N VAL A 14 -2.42 12.42 7.99
CA VAL A 14 -1.83 13.56 7.28
C VAL A 14 -2.47 14.83 7.82
N GLU A 15 -1.64 15.79 8.27
CA GLU A 15 -2.08 17.08 8.83
C GLU A 15 -3.04 16.90 10.01
N GLY A 16 -2.73 15.96 10.92
CA GLY A 16 -3.56 15.58 12.06
C GLY A 16 -4.83 14.78 11.74
N GLY A 17 -5.23 14.69 10.46
CA GLY A 17 -6.44 14.00 10.01
C GLY A 17 -6.20 12.60 9.46
N LEU A 18 -7.19 11.71 9.58
CA LEU A 18 -7.17 10.40 8.93
C LEU A 18 -7.67 10.50 7.50
N LYS A 19 -6.89 10.00 6.54
CA LYS A 19 -7.26 9.93 5.12
C LYS A 19 -7.20 8.47 4.66
N THR A 20 -8.18 8.06 3.84
CA THR A 20 -8.25 6.73 3.24
C THR A 20 -8.00 6.82 1.74
N TYR A 21 -7.08 6.01 1.24
CA TYR A 21 -6.75 5.88 -0.17
C TYR A 21 -7.07 4.47 -0.66
N THR A 22 -7.52 4.37 -1.91
CA THR A 22 -7.75 3.08 -2.57
C THR A 22 -6.71 2.74 -3.63
N ASP A 23 -5.84 3.69 -3.94
CA ASP A 23 -4.65 3.50 -4.78
C ASP A 23 -3.41 3.89 -3.96
N TYR A 24 -2.43 2.99 -3.89
CA TYR A 24 -1.19 3.25 -3.18
C TYR A 24 -0.44 4.49 -3.70
N ASN A 25 -0.56 4.79 -5.01
CA ASN A 25 0.14 5.93 -5.60
C ASN A 25 -0.47 7.29 -5.24
N GLU A 26 -1.70 7.30 -4.72
CA GLU A 26 -2.35 8.52 -4.24
C GLU A 26 -1.91 8.90 -2.82
N ILE A 27 -1.23 7.99 -2.11
CA ILE A 27 -0.75 8.26 -0.76
C ILE A 27 0.37 9.32 -0.83
N PRO A 28 0.26 10.43 -0.08
CA PRO A 28 1.26 11.49 -0.06
C PRO A 28 2.67 10.99 0.25
N SER A 29 3.67 11.74 -0.22
CA SER A 29 5.09 11.46 0.03
C SER A 29 5.51 11.66 1.47
N ILE A 30 4.76 12.45 2.23
CA ILE A 30 4.96 12.72 3.66
C ILE A 30 3.64 12.41 4.35
N ILE A 31 3.70 11.55 5.36
CA ILE A 31 2.58 11.20 6.22
C ILE A 31 3.07 11.26 7.66
N GLU A 32 2.18 11.40 8.61
CA GLU A 32 2.54 11.38 10.03
C GLU A 32 2.61 9.92 10.51
N ASP A 33 1.57 9.14 10.23
CA ASP A 33 1.45 7.74 10.66
C ASP A 33 0.76 6.87 9.62
N ILE A 34 1.05 5.57 9.67
CA ILE A 34 0.25 4.52 8.99
C ILE A 34 -0.70 3.91 10.01
N ILE A 35 -2.00 3.91 9.68
CA ILE A 35 -3.04 3.35 10.55
C ILE A 35 -3.50 1.97 10.06
N SER A 36 -3.60 1.78 8.75
CA SER A 36 -3.94 0.49 8.14
C SER A 36 -3.31 0.36 6.75
N PHE A 37 -2.87 -0.86 6.42
CA PHE A 37 -2.25 -1.21 5.15
C PHE A 37 -2.81 -2.55 4.67
N GLU A 38 -3.85 -2.50 3.84
CA GLU A 38 -4.61 -3.66 3.37
C GLU A 38 -4.57 -3.71 1.84
N PRO A 39 -3.47 -4.16 1.21
CA PRO A 39 -3.40 -4.28 -0.24
C PRO A 39 -4.36 -5.36 -0.76
N ASP A 40 -4.92 -5.15 -1.96
CA ASP A 40 -5.70 -6.17 -2.63
C ASP A 40 -4.76 -7.27 -3.16
N VAL A 41 -4.88 -8.45 -2.57
CA VAL A 41 -4.08 -9.64 -2.93
C VAL A 41 -5.04 -10.70 -3.48
N PRO A 42 -4.73 -11.36 -4.62
CA PRO A 42 -5.56 -12.42 -5.16
C PRO A 42 -5.76 -13.53 -4.11
N THR A 43 -6.88 -14.24 -4.16
CA THR A 43 -7.08 -15.43 -3.33
C THR A 43 -6.21 -16.58 -3.85
N GLY A 44 -5.60 -17.35 -2.95
CA GLY A 44 -4.78 -18.50 -3.35
C GLY A 44 -5.59 -19.64 -3.98
N PRO A 45 -4.91 -20.61 -4.63
CA PRO A 45 -3.46 -20.74 -4.78
C PRO A 45 -2.87 -19.75 -5.80
N HIS A 46 -1.68 -19.22 -5.52
CA HIS A 46 -1.03 -18.20 -6.34
C HIS A 46 0.04 -18.79 -7.28
N THR A 47 0.14 -18.24 -8.48
CA THR A 47 1.25 -18.43 -9.43
C THR A 47 2.56 -17.83 -8.89
N PRO A 48 3.74 -18.22 -9.42
CA PRO A 48 5.01 -17.58 -9.09
C PRO A 48 5.03 -16.08 -9.38
N GLU A 49 4.39 -15.65 -10.47
CA GLU A 49 4.27 -14.24 -10.84
C GLU A 49 3.43 -13.47 -9.82
N GLU A 50 2.33 -14.06 -9.34
CA GLU A 50 1.53 -13.48 -8.25
C GLU A 50 2.31 -13.43 -6.94
N HIS A 51 3.08 -14.47 -6.59
CA HIS A 51 3.96 -14.42 -5.41
C HIS A 51 4.95 -13.25 -5.49
N ALA A 52 5.62 -13.06 -6.63
CA ALA A 52 6.54 -11.94 -6.82
C ALA A 52 5.83 -10.57 -6.70
N ALA A 53 4.60 -10.46 -7.23
CA ALA A 53 3.80 -9.26 -7.08
C ALA A 53 3.41 -8.98 -5.62
N ILE A 54 3.05 -10.03 -4.87
CA ILE A 54 2.71 -9.96 -3.44
C ILE A 54 3.93 -9.54 -2.61
N GLU A 55 5.11 -10.10 -2.91
CA GLU A 55 6.36 -9.73 -2.24
C GLU A 55 6.68 -8.23 -2.35
N HIS A 56 6.33 -7.60 -3.48
CA HIS A 56 6.53 -6.16 -3.63
C HIS A 56 5.70 -5.32 -2.65
N TRP A 57 4.60 -5.83 -2.09
CA TRP A 57 3.83 -5.12 -1.06
C TRP A 57 4.63 -4.92 0.22
N GLN A 58 5.48 -5.87 0.59
CA GLN A 58 6.38 -5.73 1.75
C GLN A 58 7.34 -4.54 1.57
N TYR A 59 7.92 -4.39 0.38
CA TYR A 59 8.79 -3.25 0.07
C TYR A 59 8.02 -1.92 0.14
N ARG A 60 6.78 -1.88 -0.36
CA ARG A 60 5.93 -0.69 -0.30
C ARG A 60 5.57 -0.28 1.13
N LEU A 61 5.21 -1.24 1.98
CA LEU A 61 4.96 -0.96 3.39
C LEU A 61 6.20 -0.32 4.05
N GLN A 62 7.40 -0.89 3.82
CA GLN A 62 8.64 -0.32 4.37
C GLN A 62 8.94 1.09 3.84
N LEU A 63 8.70 1.35 2.56
CA LEU A 63 8.82 2.70 2.00
C LEU A 63 7.84 3.67 2.67
N LEU A 64 6.60 3.25 2.89
CA LEU A 64 5.59 4.07 3.52
C LEU A 64 5.96 4.36 4.99
N MET A 65 6.51 3.38 5.72
CA MET A 65 6.98 3.57 7.10
C MET A 65 8.15 4.56 7.18
N ARG A 66 9.01 4.62 6.16
CA ARG A 66 10.11 5.61 6.09
C ARG A 66 9.63 7.04 5.84
N ARG A 67 8.41 7.20 5.31
CA ARG A 67 7.78 8.52 5.10
C ARG A 67 7.07 9.03 6.34
N ALA A 68 6.78 8.15 7.30
CA ALA A 68 6.19 8.50 8.59
C ALA A 68 7.24 9.27 9.42
N GLY A 69 6.94 10.52 9.76
CA GLY A 69 7.84 11.40 10.50
C GLY A 69 7.21 12.73 10.85
#